data_AF-D5SMK1-F1
#
_entry.id   AF-D5SMK1-F1
#
_cell.length_a   1.000
_cell.length_b   1.000
_cell.length_c   1.000
_cell.angle_alpha   90.00
_cell.angle_beta   90.00
_cell.angle_gamma   90.00
#
_symmetry.space_group_name_H-M   'P 1'
#
loop_
_entity.id
_entity.type
_entity.pdbx_description
1 polymer ?
#
loop_
_entity_poly.entity_id
_entity_poly.type
_entity_poly.pdbx_seq_one_letter_code
_entity_poly.pdbx_strand_id
1 'polypeptide(L)'
;MPLKVRCKACGTVVTAPDAARGKAIRCPDCESKIPVPAGDSKATASKKGASAKSSKSASGEDGLANLDLSDLEDSGASICRKCGTEVDPEATECPNCGIDLATGGLGETARKKQMKGPDPDKFYENLWSESWKFALKYKLFAFRTMMYLLVSSTIMFGSAFMLLWVSSPPPRYFWGLIAVVSVMAIPGWFWFLDTEIIKATMERKDKLPRINFDFFLCSSLGLQAVAWQLAFALPLLAVPYLLGWFVIVPMEGLPLSVKIAYFLAWQIPIASLLPAVMSHMSMPVSYPGWMFWKLLPGYFKTIKASWTWTGMFLLTNLLPMIFLGLIIGLSAEPLVDLAKTMDNNGQIVYAKWQVENNPIKADKPGGVAPANPFEAKSKEEIKPPNYFSLILPSVFWVLACLSASWTAVFNMRTNGQFAYFNKNRLGLIGRAKEYKYVAKEKTDEDEVAKPKGVVDAVAVVMVCGILGAVGGLVTSSFADLPFPMLPTMAFGAASGFALASFIGWCVMLAPAFRASMAIGLLMIFFPLIGAILLYNKEPEETKFGLTAFLGGALLEGIAFGVFFVTAIKAVVDALPPPDPAAGAAPALWLMNLSSLGHWFGC
;
A
#
# COMPACT_ATOMS: atom_id res chain seq x y z
N MET A 1 -35.60 51.50 -9.68
CA MET A 1 -35.61 52.19 -10.99
C MET A 1 -34.37 53.06 -11.10
N PRO A 2 -33.60 52.99 -12.22
CA PRO A 2 -32.38 53.77 -12.38
C PRO A 2 -32.65 55.29 -12.28
N LEU A 3 -31.81 55.99 -11.52
CA LEU A 3 -31.97 57.41 -11.17
C LEU A 3 -31.14 58.27 -12.13
N LYS A 4 -31.74 59.29 -12.74
CA LYS A 4 -31.01 60.27 -13.57
C LYS A 4 -30.43 61.36 -12.67
N VAL A 5 -29.10 61.53 -12.66
CA VAL A 5 -28.39 62.54 -11.87
C VAL A 5 -27.57 63.43 -12.80
N ARG A 6 -27.66 64.75 -12.61
CA ARG A 6 -26.91 65.73 -13.39
C ARG A 6 -25.53 65.96 -12.77
N CYS A 7 -24.47 65.85 -13.58
CA CYS A 7 -23.12 66.21 -13.17
C CYS A 7 -23.00 67.71 -12.94
N LYS A 8 -22.47 68.13 -11.78
CA LYS A 8 -22.28 69.55 -11.45
C LYS A 8 -21.08 70.19 -12.17
N ALA A 9 -20.14 69.39 -12.67
CA ALA A 9 -18.93 69.89 -13.33
C ALA A 9 -19.11 70.11 -14.84
N CYS A 10 -19.75 69.19 -15.55
CA CYS A 10 -19.93 69.27 -17.01
C CYS A 10 -21.40 69.42 -17.46
N GLY A 11 -22.36 69.33 -16.53
CA GLY A 11 -23.79 69.44 -16.85
C GLY A 11 -24.43 68.19 -17.48
N THR A 12 -23.66 67.16 -17.84
CA THR A 12 -24.20 65.92 -18.43
C THR A 12 -25.10 65.16 -17.45
N VAL A 13 -26.24 64.64 -17.94
CA VAL A 13 -27.16 63.80 -17.16
C VAL A 13 -26.73 62.32 -17.27
N VAL A 14 -26.30 61.74 -16.16
CA VAL A 14 -25.85 60.34 -16.05
C VAL A 14 -26.95 59.49 -15.42
N THR A 15 -27.22 58.32 -15.99
CA THR A 15 -28.19 57.36 -15.43
C THR A 15 -27.46 56.42 -14.46
N ALA A 16 -27.74 56.55 -13.16
CA ALA A 16 -27.12 55.76 -12.11
C ALA A 16 -27.96 54.50 -11.79
N PRO A 17 -27.34 53.31 -11.65
CA PRO A 17 -28.02 52.11 -11.20
C PRO A 17 -28.44 52.23 -9.72
N ASP A 18 -29.50 51.54 -9.31
CA ASP A 18 -30.04 51.65 -7.94
C ASP A 18 -29.03 51.28 -6.84
N ALA A 19 -28.10 50.36 -7.13
CA ALA A 19 -27.03 49.95 -6.21
C ALA A 19 -26.02 51.08 -5.92
N ALA A 20 -26.03 52.16 -6.71
CA ALA A 20 -25.19 53.33 -6.51
C ALA A 20 -25.85 54.43 -5.67
N ARG A 21 -27.09 54.25 -5.19
CA ARG A 21 -27.75 55.20 -4.28
C ARG A 21 -26.94 55.37 -3.00
N GLY A 22 -26.66 56.62 -2.63
CA GLY A 22 -25.81 56.95 -1.48
C GLY A 22 -24.30 56.80 -1.73
N LYS A 23 -23.87 56.39 -2.94
CA LYS A 23 -22.45 56.29 -3.33
C LYS A 23 -22.10 57.35 -4.37
N ALA A 24 -20.81 57.69 -4.46
CA ALA A 24 -20.31 58.60 -5.49
C ALA A 24 -19.88 57.81 -6.73
N ILE A 25 -20.44 58.16 -7.89
CA ILE A 25 -20.06 57.60 -9.19
C ILE A 25 -19.20 58.61 -9.96
N ARG A 26 -18.29 58.14 -10.81
CA ARG A 26 -17.51 59.05 -11.68
C ARG A 26 -18.32 59.41 -12.91
N CYS A 27 -18.29 60.68 -13.30
CA CYS A 27 -18.86 61.14 -14.56
C CYS A 27 -18.07 60.55 -15.74
N PRO A 28 -18.70 59.98 -16.77
CA PRO A 28 -17.99 59.46 -17.95
C PRO A 28 -17.32 60.57 -18.78
N ASP A 29 -17.83 61.82 -18.73
CA ASP A 29 -17.33 62.89 -19.60
C ASP A 29 -16.23 63.77 -18.98
N CYS A 30 -16.22 63.91 -17.66
CA CYS A 30 -15.28 64.82 -16.97
C CYS A 30 -14.62 64.20 -15.74
N GLU A 31 -14.83 62.90 -15.50
CA GLU A 31 -14.30 62.09 -14.39
C GLU A 31 -14.58 62.60 -12.96
N SER A 32 -15.29 63.72 -12.82
CA SER A 32 -15.64 64.29 -11.53
C SER A 32 -16.58 63.35 -10.74
N LYS A 33 -16.42 63.35 -9.41
CA LYS A 33 -17.23 62.51 -8.50
C LYS A 33 -18.63 63.11 -8.34
N ILE A 34 -19.66 62.40 -8.81
CA ILE A 34 -21.07 62.76 -8.68
C ILE A 34 -21.68 61.98 -7.50
N PRO A 35 -22.13 62.64 -6.42
CA PRO A 35 -22.87 61.96 -5.36
C PRO A 35 -24.30 61.64 -5.81
N VAL A 36 -24.72 60.38 -5.71
CA VAL A 36 -26.09 59.93 -6.05
C VAL A 36 -26.98 60.02 -4.79
N PRO A 37 -28.10 60.76 -4.81
CA PRO A 37 -29.01 60.87 -3.67
C PRO A 37 -29.54 59.50 -3.21
N ALA A 38 -29.49 59.23 -1.91
CA ALA A 38 -30.25 58.14 -1.32
C ALA A 38 -31.74 58.54 -1.35
N GLY A 39 -32.58 57.77 -2.04
CA GLY A 39 -34.01 58.07 -2.11
C GLY A 39 -34.69 57.86 -0.75
N ASP A 40 -35.68 58.69 -0.44
CA ASP A 40 -36.50 58.62 0.76
C ASP A 40 -37.23 57.28 0.87
N SER A 41 -36.65 56.38 1.66
CA SER A 41 -37.36 55.26 2.28
C SER A 41 -37.68 55.70 3.70
N LYS A 42 -38.95 55.61 4.08
CA LYS A 42 -39.52 56.06 5.36
C LYS A 42 -38.58 55.92 6.57
N ALA A 43 -38.59 56.99 7.35
CA ALA A 43 -37.93 57.20 8.62
C ALA A 43 -37.90 55.99 9.57
N THR A 44 -36.72 55.72 10.13
CA THR A 44 -36.55 55.67 11.58
C THR A 44 -35.17 56.23 11.91
N ALA A 45 -35.15 57.07 12.93
CA ALA A 45 -34.17 58.12 13.11
C ALA A 45 -32.79 57.62 13.57
N SER A 46 -31.73 58.25 13.04
CA SER A 46 -30.53 58.50 13.85
C SER A 46 -29.88 59.80 13.38
N LYS A 47 -29.75 60.73 14.31
CA LYS A 47 -29.30 62.11 14.13
C LYS A 47 -27.79 62.16 13.88
N LYS A 48 -27.40 62.94 12.88
CA LYS A 48 -26.07 63.57 12.82
C LYS A 48 -25.88 64.49 14.03
N GLY A 49 -24.71 64.39 14.65
CA GLY A 49 -24.21 65.38 15.58
C GLY A 49 -23.96 66.74 14.90
N ALA A 50 -24.16 67.79 15.66
CA ALA A 50 -23.55 69.10 15.45
C ALA A 50 -23.16 69.65 16.82
N SER A 51 -21.84 69.76 17.02
CA SER A 51 -21.22 70.54 18.08
C SER A 51 -21.34 72.04 17.75
N ALA A 52 -21.75 72.85 18.74
CA ALA A 52 -21.01 74.01 19.25
C ALA A 52 -21.93 75.03 19.95
N LYS A 53 -21.82 75.19 21.28
CA LYS A 53 -21.17 76.36 21.91
C LYS A 53 -21.17 76.23 23.44
N SER A 54 -20.17 76.90 24.00
CA SER A 54 -19.57 76.72 25.31
C SER A 54 -20.30 77.40 26.49
N SER A 55 -19.85 76.96 27.67
CA SER A 55 -19.54 77.72 28.89
C SER A 55 -20.69 78.23 29.77
N LYS A 56 -20.84 77.59 30.93
CA LYS A 56 -20.72 78.27 32.22
C LYS A 56 -19.95 77.37 33.20
N SER A 57 -18.92 77.96 33.79
CA SER A 57 -17.97 77.42 34.76
C SER A 57 -18.59 77.09 36.11
N ALA A 58 -18.04 76.10 36.82
CA ALA A 58 -17.56 76.28 38.19
C ALA A 58 -16.60 75.14 38.57
N SER A 59 -15.45 75.56 39.10
CA SER A 59 -14.38 74.77 39.69
C SER A 59 -14.85 74.00 40.93
N GLY A 60 -14.34 72.79 41.13
CA GLY A 60 -14.49 72.02 42.37
C GLY A 60 -13.98 70.59 42.18
N GLU A 61 -12.93 70.25 42.91
CA GLU A 61 -12.10 69.04 42.83
C GLU A 61 -12.77 67.71 43.22
N ASP A 62 -14.09 67.58 43.10
CA ASP A 62 -14.89 66.39 43.48
C ASP A 62 -15.78 65.84 42.36
N GLY A 63 -15.47 66.14 41.09
CA GLY A 63 -16.29 65.75 39.93
C GLY A 63 -16.21 64.28 39.49
N LEU A 64 -15.36 63.46 40.12
CA LEU A 64 -15.16 62.05 39.76
C LEU A 64 -15.93 61.06 40.65
N ALA A 65 -16.46 61.51 41.79
CA ALA A 65 -17.11 60.64 42.77
C ALA A 65 -18.61 60.38 42.50
N ASN A 66 -19.23 61.13 41.58
CA ASN A 66 -20.66 61.05 41.24
C ASN A 66 -20.94 60.64 39.79
N LEU A 67 -19.93 60.13 39.08
CA LEU A 67 -20.13 59.49 37.78
C LEU A 67 -20.55 58.04 38.02
N ASP A 68 -21.85 57.80 38.00
CA ASP A 68 -22.41 56.45 38.03
C ASP A 68 -22.06 55.75 36.70
N LEU A 69 -20.96 55.00 36.72
CA LEU A 69 -20.41 54.28 35.57
C LEU A 69 -21.36 53.17 35.08
N SER A 70 -22.36 52.78 35.88
CA SER A 70 -23.39 51.80 35.53
C SER A 70 -24.31 52.29 34.40
N ASP A 71 -24.62 53.58 34.39
CA ASP A 71 -25.55 54.20 33.43
C ASP A 71 -24.86 54.68 32.14
N LEU A 72 -23.53 54.62 32.10
CA LEU A 72 -22.69 54.95 30.93
C LEU A 72 -22.09 53.71 30.24
N GLU A 73 -22.19 52.52 30.84
CA GLU A 73 -21.90 51.27 30.16
C GLU A 73 -23.02 50.94 29.18
N ASP A 74 -22.72 51.06 27.88
CA ASP A 74 -23.63 50.71 26.79
C ASP A 74 -23.85 49.19 26.77
N SER A 75 -24.85 48.72 27.52
CA SER A 75 -25.18 47.30 27.70
C SER A 75 -25.61 46.59 26.41
N GLY A 76 -25.77 47.33 25.31
CA GLY A 76 -26.06 46.79 23.98
C GLY A 76 -24.83 46.40 23.15
N ALA A 77 -23.61 46.78 23.55
CA ALA A 77 -22.41 46.56 22.76
C ALA A 77 -21.45 45.58 23.44
N SER A 78 -21.45 44.31 23.02
CA SER A 78 -20.45 43.35 23.48
C SER A 78 -19.16 43.51 22.66
N ILE A 79 -18.02 43.71 23.32
CA ILE A 79 -16.74 43.89 22.62
C ILE A 79 -15.99 42.55 22.61
N CYS A 80 -15.50 42.16 21.44
CA CYS A 80 -14.67 40.98 21.34
C CYS A 80 -13.33 41.16 22.09
N ARG A 81 -13.09 40.34 23.10
CA ARG A 81 -11.90 40.38 23.99
C ARG A 81 -10.54 40.28 23.28
N LYS A 82 -10.50 39.73 22.07
CA LYS A 82 -9.25 39.52 21.31
C LYS A 82 -8.95 40.60 20.26
N CYS A 83 -9.94 41.05 19.51
CA CYS A 83 -9.74 41.99 18.40
C CYS A 83 -10.43 43.34 18.58
N GLY A 84 -11.13 43.56 19.70
CA GLY A 84 -11.75 44.83 20.05
C GLY A 84 -12.89 45.27 19.13
N THR A 85 -13.41 44.37 18.29
CA THR A 85 -14.54 44.67 17.40
C THR A 85 -15.84 44.55 18.17
N GLU A 86 -16.77 45.48 17.95
CA GLU A 86 -18.14 45.38 18.45
C GLU A 86 -18.83 44.16 17.83
N VAL A 87 -19.44 43.36 18.69
CA VAL A 87 -20.15 42.14 18.33
C VAL A 87 -21.54 42.20 18.95
N ASP A 88 -22.52 41.74 18.18
CA ASP A 88 -23.88 41.57 18.65
C ASP A 88 -23.89 40.68 19.91
N PRO A 89 -24.55 41.09 21.02
CA PRO A 89 -24.65 40.29 22.24
C PRO A 89 -25.26 38.90 22.03
N GLU A 90 -26.01 38.66 20.94
CA GLU A 90 -26.56 37.34 20.61
C GLU A 90 -25.59 36.44 19.82
N ALA A 91 -24.50 36.99 19.28
CA ALA A 91 -23.57 36.22 18.45
C ALA A 91 -22.60 35.39 19.31
N THR A 92 -22.64 34.07 19.16
CA THR A 92 -21.72 33.15 19.88
C THR A 92 -20.25 33.33 19.46
N GLU A 93 -19.99 33.78 18.23
CA GLU A 93 -18.64 33.93 17.67
C GLU A 93 -18.38 35.34 17.15
N CYS A 94 -17.17 35.86 17.36
CA CYS A 94 -16.76 37.13 16.79
C CYS A 94 -16.67 37.04 15.25
N PRO A 95 -17.42 37.85 14.48
CA PRO A 95 -17.39 37.79 13.02
C PRO A 95 -16.03 38.16 12.41
N ASN A 96 -15.23 38.96 13.14
CA ASN A 96 -13.93 39.43 12.67
C ASN A 96 -12.82 38.40 12.95
N CYS A 97 -12.59 38.07 14.23
CA CYS A 97 -11.48 37.18 14.62
C CYS A 97 -11.89 35.71 14.83
N GLY A 98 -13.19 35.38 14.82
CA GLY A 98 -13.73 34.03 14.96
C GLY A 98 -13.49 33.38 16.33
N ILE A 99 -13.22 34.17 17.37
CA ILE A 99 -13.15 33.68 18.76
C ILE A 99 -14.56 33.46 19.30
N ASP A 100 -14.76 32.40 20.08
CA ASP A 100 -16.00 32.18 20.81
C ASP A 100 -16.06 33.18 21.98
N LEU A 101 -17.14 33.95 22.06
CA LEU A 101 -17.31 35.00 23.07
C LEU A 101 -17.58 34.43 24.47
N ALA A 102 -18.10 33.21 24.57
CA ALA A 102 -18.40 32.55 25.84
C ALA A 102 -17.16 31.88 26.46
N THR A 103 -16.36 31.19 25.64
CA THR A 103 -15.20 30.41 26.12
C THR A 103 -13.86 31.11 25.95
N GLY A 104 -13.77 32.16 25.11
CA GLY A 104 -12.50 32.81 24.76
C GLY A 104 -11.54 31.93 23.95
N GLY A 105 -11.99 30.74 23.54
CA GLY A 105 -11.26 29.82 22.67
C GLY A 105 -11.43 30.14 21.19
N LEU A 106 -10.67 29.46 20.32
CA LEU A 106 -10.92 29.50 18.88
C LEU A 106 -12.33 28.96 18.60
N GLY A 107 -13.22 29.83 18.12
CA GLY A 107 -14.54 29.44 17.64
C GLY A 107 -14.43 28.55 16.40
N GLU A 108 -15.55 27.93 16.03
CA GLU A 108 -15.65 26.99 14.92
C GLU A 108 -15.21 27.65 13.61
N THR A 109 -15.58 28.91 13.38
CA THR A 109 -15.16 29.66 12.18
C THR A 109 -13.67 29.99 12.15
N ALA A 110 -13.04 30.39 13.26
CA ALA A 110 -11.58 30.61 13.29
C ALA A 110 -10.81 29.30 13.14
N ARG A 111 -11.31 28.22 13.74
CA ARG A 111 -10.72 26.89 13.64
C ARG A 111 -10.81 26.37 12.20
N LYS A 112 -11.93 26.59 11.51
CA LYS A 112 -12.08 26.31 10.06
C LYS A 112 -11.17 27.19 9.20
N LYS A 113 -11.02 28.48 9.52
CA LYS A 113 -10.07 29.39 8.82
C LYS A 113 -8.60 28.99 9.01
N GLN A 114 -8.23 28.44 10.17
CA GLN A 114 -6.88 27.91 10.41
C GLN A 114 -6.61 26.60 9.65
N MET A 115 -7.63 25.79 9.36
CA MET A 115 -7.46 24.60 8.55
C MET A 115 -7.18 24.98 7.09
N LYS A 116 -5.95 24.75 6.62
CA LYS A 116 -5.54 25.01 5.24
C LYS A 116 -6.09 23.95 4.26
N GLY A 117 -7.39 23.83 4.04
CA GLY A 117 -7.92 22.80 3.10
C GLY A 117 -9.43 22.63 3.11
N PRO A 118 -9.96 21.65 2.36
CA PRO A 118 -11.38 21.31 2.36
C PRO A 118 -11.85 20.89 3.76
N ASP A 119 -13.12 21.18 4.08
CA ASP A 119 -13.71 20.81 5.35
C ASP A 119 -13.83 19.27 5.48
N PRO A 120 -13.19 18.63 6.48
CA PRO A 120 -13.20 17.18 6.63
C PRO A 120 -14.58 16.58 6.83
N ASP A 121 -15.53 17.35 7.38
CA ASP A 121 -16.87 16.82 7.70
C ASP A 121 -17.71 16.60 6.43
N LYS A 122 -17.39 17.31 5.34
CA LYS A 122 -17.97 17.10 4.01
C LYS A 122 -17.59 15.76 3.38
N PHE A 123 -16.62 15.03 3.95
CA PHE A 123 -16.29 13.68 3.49
C PHE A 123 -17.47 12.72 3.60
N TYR A 124 -18.29 12.84 4.65
CA TYR A 124 -19.40 11.92 4.90
C TYR A 124 -20.64 12.25 4.06
N GLU A 125 -20.77 13.51 3.63
CA GLU A 125 -21.88 13.97 2.81
C GLU A 125 -21.82 13.32 1.42
N ASN A 126 -22.89 12.60 1.04
CA ASN A 126 -23.05 12.03 -0.30
C ASN A 126 -21.93 11.07 -0.75
N LEU A 127 -21.13 10.53 0.18
CA LEU A 127 -20.02 9.60 -0.11
C LEU A 127 -20.48 8.40 -0.97
N TRP A 128 -21.64 7.83 -0.61
CA TRP A 128 -22.25 6.71 -1.33
C TRP A 128 -22.75 7.11 -2.73
N SER A 129 -23.53 8.18 -2.82
CA SER A 129 -24.18 8.59 -4.07
C SER A 129 -23.17 9.11 -5.09
N GLU A 130 -22.19 9.89 -4.67
CA GLU A 130 -21.13 10.41 -5.55
C GLU A 130 -20.20 9.30 -6.06
N SER A 131 -19.87 8.32 -5.22
CA SER A 131 -19.02 7.19 -5.62
C SER A 131 -19.72 6.27 -6.61
N TRP A 132 -21.03 6.03 -6.44
CA TRP A 132 -21.81 5.28 -7.43
C TRP A 132 -22.04 6.07 -8.72
N LYS A 133 -22.31 7.37 -8.67
CA LYS A 133 -22.38 8.23 -9.86
C LYS A 133 -21.07 8.17 -10.65
N PHE A 134 -19.93 8.18 -9.94
CA PHE A 134 -18.62 8.03 -10.56
C PHE A 134 -18.44 6.66 -11.22
N ALA A 135 -18.74 5.57 -10.50
CA ALA A 135 -18.64 4.22 -11.06
C ALA A 135 -19.53 4.05 -12.31
N LEU A 136 -20.77 4.55 -12.28
CA LEU A 136 -21.71 4.49 -13.41
C LEU A 136 -21.27 5.38 -14.58
N LYS A 137 -20.72 6.57 -14.31
CA LYS A 137 -20.13 7.46 -15.32
C LYS A 137 -18.97 6.78 -16.05
N TYR A 138 -18.17 5.99 -15.33
CA TYR A 138 -17.02 5.25 -15.85
C TYR A 138 -17.29 3.73 -16.00
N LYS A 139 -18.52 3.33 -16.38
CA LYS A 139 -18.90 1.90 -16.53
C LYS A 139 -18.00 1.09 -17.47
N LEU A 140 -17.55 1.68 -18.58
CA LEU A 140 -16.66 1.00 -19.54
C LEU A 140 -15.29 0.73 -18.92
N PHE A 141 -14.85 1.61 -18.00
CA PHE A 141 -13.61 1.41 -17.27
C PHE A 141 -13.73 0.25 -16.28
N ALA A 142 -14.85 0.14 -15.56
CA ALA A 142 -15.13 -1.04 -14.72
C ALA A 142 -15.15 -2.34 -15.54
N PHE A 143 -15.76 -2.33 -16.73
CA PHE A 143 -15.75 -3.50 -17.61
C PHE A 143 -14.35 -3.85 -18.13
N ARG A 144 -13.52 -2.84 -18.45
CA ARG A 144 -12.11 -3.07 -18.81
C ARG A 144 -11.33 -3.69 -17.65
N THR A 145 -11.53 -3.21 -16.43
CA THR A 145 -10.95 -3.83 -15.22
C THR A 145 -11.36 -5.30 -15.10
N MET A 146 -12.63 -5.63 -15.35
CA MET A 146 -13.09 -7.03 -15.35
C MET A 146 -12.35 -7.87 -16.40
N MET A 147 -12.19 -7.35 -17.62
CA MET A 147 -11.43 -8.03 -18.67
C MET A 147 -9.98 -8.26 -18.25
N TYR A 148 -9.31 -7.28 -17.64
CA TYR A 148 -7.93 -7.42 -17.17
C TYR A 148 -7.80 -8.43 -16.02
N LEU A 149 -8.76 -8.44 -15.09
CA LEU A 149 -8.81 -9.44 -14.02
C LEU A 149 -9.01 -10.85 -14.60
N LEU A 150 -9.92 -11.01 -15.56
CA LEU A 150 -10.17 -12.28 -16.21
C LEU A 150 -8.95 -12.77 -16.97
N VAL A 151 -8.33 -11.93 -17.82
CA VAL A 151 -7.11 -12.30 -18.57
C VAL A 151 -5.99 -12.71 -17.60
N SER A 152 -5.73 -11.90 -16.57
CA SER A 152 -4.68 -12.21 -15.58
C SER A 152 -4.99 -13.51 -14.82
N SER A 153 -6.25 -13.73 -14.47
CA SER A 153 -6.70 -14.95 -13.79
C SER A 153 -6.63 -16.18 -14.70
N THR A 154 -6.97 -16.06 -15.97
CA THR A 154 -6.86 -17.17 -16.94
C THR A 154 -5.41 -17.57 -17.13
N ILE A 155 -4.48 -16.60 -17.23
CA ILE A 155 -3.04 -16.90 -17.30
C ILE A 155 -2.59 -17.57 -16.00
N MET A 156 -3.02 -17.07 -14.85
CA MET A 156 -2.71 -17.67 -13.54
C MET A 156 -3.21 -19.12 -13.43
N PHE A 157 -4.50 -19.38 -13.65
CA PHE A 157 -5.09 -20.72 -13.56
C PHE A 157 -4.57 -21.65 -14.65
N GLY A 158 -4.36 -21.16 -15.87
CA GLY A 158 -3.74 -21.93 -16.95
C GLY A 158 -2.32 -22.34 -16.63
N SER A 159 -1.53 -21.44 -16.03
CA SER A 159 -0.16 -21.74 -15.60
C SER A 159 -0.14 -22.70 -14.40
N ALA A 160 -1.06 -22.55 -13.44
CA ALA A 160 -1.23 -23.48 -12.34
C ALA A 160 -1.65 -24.88 -12.83
N PHE A 161 -2.54 -24.94 -13.83
CA PHE A 161 -2.91 -26.19 -14.51
C PHE A 161 -1.68 -26.84 -15.17
N MET A 162 -0.88 -26.06 -15.89
CA MET A 162 0.36 -26.57 -16.51
C MET A 162 1.37 -27.05 -15.47
N LEU A 163 1.47 -26.40 -14.31
CA LEU A 163 2.31 -26.86 -13.21
C LEU A 163 1.91 -28.25 -12.70
N LEU A 164 0.60 -28.55 -12.67
CA LEU A 164 0.09 -29.86 -12.27
C LEU A 164 0.19 -30.91 -13.39
N TRP A 165 0.18 -30.47 -14.65
CA TRP A 165 0.25 -31.36 -15.82
C TRP A 165 1.68 -31.80 -16.16
N VAL A 166 2.66 -30.90 -16.01
CA VAL A 166 4.03 -31.17 -16.45
C VAL A 166 4.77 -32.04 -15.44
N SER A 167 5.30 -33.17 -15.93
CA SER A 167 6.02 -34.16 -15.15
C SER A 167 7.49 -33.79 -14.86
N SER A 168 8.11 -32.97 -15.71
CA SER A 168 9.53 -32.61 -15.58
C SER A 168 9.74 -31.37 -14.68
N PRO A 169 10.74 -31.36 -13.79
CA PRO A 169 10.95 -30.26 -12.85
C PRO A 169 11.22 -28.88 -13.50
N PRO A 170 12.11 -28.71 -14.50
CA PRO A 170 12.46 -27.37 -14.99
C PRO A 170 11.27 -26.60 -15.60
N PRO A 171 10.47 -27.17 -16.53
CA PRO A 171 9.29 -26.47 -17.05
C PRO A 171 8.18 -26.34 -15.99
N ARG A 172 8.10 -27.26 -15.02
CA ARG A 172 7.16 -27.14 -13.89
C ARG A 172 7.44 -25.89 -13.05
N TYR A 173 8.71 -25.59 -12.74
CA TYR A 173 9.09 -24.36 -12.04
C TYR A 173 8.84 -23.10 -12.88
N PHE A 174 9.07 -23.16 -14.20
CA PHE A 174 8.75 -22.06 -15.11
C PHE A 174 7.26 -21.69 -15.07
N TRP A 175 6.36 -22.67 -15.17
CA TRP A 175 4.92 -22.43 -15.06
C TRP A 175 4.49 -21.94 -13.68
N GLY A 176 5.16 -22.43 -12.62
CA GLY A 176 4.98 -21.91 -11.26
C GLY A 176 5.33 -20.43 -11.14
N LEU A 177 6.47 -20.01 -11.71
CA LEU A 177 6.88 -18.62 -11.72
C LEU A 177 5.85 -17.74 -12.47
N ILE A 178 5.38 -18.18 -13.64
CA ILE A 178 4.34 -17.43 -14.38
C ILE A 178 3.06 -17.32 -13.55
N ALA A 179 2.61 -18.40 -12.91
CA ALA A 179 1.42 -18.37 -12.06
C ALA A 179 1.56 -17.33 -10.93
N VAL A 180 2.74 -17.27 -10.28
CA VAL A 180 3.03 -16.28 -9.24
C VAL A 180 3.05 -14.85 -9.80
N VAL A 181 3.71 -14.61 -10.93
CA VAL A 181 3.75 -13.28 -11.56
C VAL A 181 2.34 -12.82 -11.98
N SER A 182 1.51 -13.74 -12.47
CA SER A 182 0.12 -13.48 -12.86
C SER A 182 -0.78 -13.21 -11.67
N VAL A 183 -0.63 -13.92 -10.54
CA VAL A 183 -1.43 -13.62 -9.35
C VAL A 183 -1.08 -12.26 -8.76
N MET A 184 0.20 -11.84 -8.86
CA MET A 184 0.65 -10.51 -8.44
C MET A 184 0.09 -9.38 -9.31
N ALA A 185 -0.23 -9.62 -10.59
CA ALA A 185 -0.80 -8.60 -11.45
C ALA A 185 -2.16 -8.09 -10.94
N ILE A 186 -2.95 -8.93 -10.27
CA ILE A 186 -4.28 -8.59 -9.74
C ILE A 186 -4.22 -7.51 -8.64
N PRO A 187 -3.54 -7.71 -7.49
CA PRO A 187 -3.42 -6.69 -6.45
C PRO A 187 -2.66 -5.47 -6.95
N GLY A 188 -1.68 -5.65 -7.84
CA GLY A 188 -0.93 -4.54 -8.43
C GLY A 188 -1.74 -3.66 -9.36
N TRP A 189 -2.69 -4.23 -10.11
CA TRP A 189 -3.66 -3.46 -10.88
C TRP A 189 -4.55 -2.60 -9.97
N PHE A 190 -5.08 -3.18 -8.88
CA PHE A 190 -5.86 -2.40 -7.91
C PHE A 190 -5.02 -1.30 -7.25
N TRP A 191 -3.77 -1.60 -6.89
CA TRP A 191 -2.85 -0.62 -6.33
C TRP A 191 -2.60 0.54 -7.30
N PHE A 192 -2.30 0.23 -8.56
CA PHE A 192 -2.09 1.22 -9.61
C PHE A 192 -3.32 2.11 -9.80
N LEU A 193 -4.49 1.50 -9.97
CA LEU A 193 -5.73 2.23 -10.18
C LEU A 193 -6.07 3.17 -9.04
N ASP A 194 -5.90 2.71 -7.80
CA ASP A 194 -6.18 3.52 -6.63
C ASP A 194 -5.24 4.72 -6.55
N THR A 195 -3.93 4.53 -6.79
CA THR A 195 -2.98 5.65 -6.81
C THR A 195 -3.31 6.69 -7.88
N GLU A 196 -3.70 6.29 -9.08
CA GLU A 196 -4.03 7.22 -10.18
C GLU A 196 -5.36 7.94 -9.94
N ILE A 197 -6.37 7.26 -9.38
CA ILE A 197 -7.66 7.88 -9.05
C ILE A 197 -7.50 8.87 -7.88
N ILE A 198 -6.67 8.55 -6.88
CA ILE A 198 -6.35 9.48 -5.80
C ILE A 198 -5.64 10.71 -6.37
N LYS A 199 -4.60 10.54 -7.20
CA LYS A 199 -3.92 11.68 -7.87
C LYS A 199 -4.89 12.54 -8.66
N ALA A 200 -5.73 11.93 -9.50
CA ALA A 200 -6.73 12.65 -10.29
C ALA A 200 -7.75 13.39 -9.42
N THR A 201 -8.15 12.81 -8.29
CA THR A 201 -9.06 13.45 -7.32
C THR A 201 -8.40 14.62 -6.61
N MET A 202 -7.13 14.48 -6.22
CA MET A 202 -6.34 15.54 -5.58
C MET A 202 -6.07 16.72 -6.52
N GLU A 203 -5.89 16.45 -7.81
CA GLU A 203 -5.70 17.46 -8.86
C GLU A 203 -7.02 18.04 -9.38
N ARG A 204 -8.17 17.53 -8.90
CA ARG A 204 -9.52 17.91 -9.35
C ARG A 204 -9.70 17.80 -10.87
N LYS A 205 -9.14 16.77 -11.49
CA LYS A 205 -9.33 16.52 -12.92
C LYS A 205 -10.73 15.99 -13.19
N ASP A 206 -11.46 16.64 -14.10
CA ASP A 206 -12.82 16.22 -14.50
C ASP A 206 -12.86 14.92 -15.30
N LYS A 207 -11.75 14.60 -15.97
CA LYS A 207 -11.54 13.40 -16.78
C LYS A 207 -10.33 12.64 -16.26
N LEU A 208 -10.49 11.33 -16.09
CA LEU A 208 -9.37 10.45 -15.79
C LEU A 208 -8.38 10.41 -16.98
N PRO A 209 -7.07 10.33 -16.72
CA PRO A 209 -6.10 10.06 -17.77
C PRO A 209 -6.43 8.73 -18.47
N ARG A 210 -5.92 8.53 -19.70
CA ARG A 210 -6.03 7.21 -20.35
C ARG A 210 -5.13 6.24 -19.60
N ILE A 211 -5.75 5.40 -18.77
CA ILE A 211 -5.08 4.36 -18.02
C ILE A 211 -5.01 3.12 -18.91
N ASN A 212 -3.80 2.73 -19.31
CA ASN A 212 -3.54 1.49 -20.03
C ASN A 212 -3.09 0.41 -19.03
N PHE A 213 -3.53 -0.83 -19.28
CA PHE A 213 -3.03 -1.98 -18.51
C PHE A 213 -1.65 -2.37 -19.03
N ASP A 214 -0.68 -2.39 -18.13
CA ASP A 214 0.66 -2.92 -18.36
C ASP A 214 0.88 -4.06 -17.35
N PHE A 215 1.00 -5.27 -17.88
CA PHE A 215 1.11 -6.48 -17.06
C PHE A 215 2.33 -6.46 -16.14
N PHE A 216 3.50 -6.06 -16.63
CA PHE A 216 4.73 -6.08 -15.83
C PHE A 216 4.74 -4.97 -14.78
N LEU A 217 4.26 -3.78 -15.13
CA LEU A 217 4.07 -2.70 -14.16
C LEU A 217 3.11 -3.16 -13.05
N CYS A 218 1.98 -3.77 -13.42
CA CYS A 218 1.03 -4.30 -12.44
C CYS A 218 1.66 -5.39 -11.57
N SER A 219 2.35 -6.38 -12.12
CA SER A 219 3.02 -7.41 -11.32
C SER A 219 4.06 -6.81 -10.36
N SER A 220 4.81 -5.79 -10.77
CA SER A 220 5.78 -5.11 -9.90
C SER A 220 5.11 -4.34 -8.74
N LEU A 221 3.97 -3.68 -9.01
CA LEU A 221 3.15 -3.03 -7.98
C LEU A 221 2.43 -4.05 -7.10
N GLY A 222 2.17 -5.25 -7.62
CA GLY A 222 1.68 -6.39 -6.85
C GLY A 222 2.69 -6.87 -5.83
N LEU A 223 3.96 -6.99 -6.23
CA LEU A 223 5.06 -7.25 -5.31
C LEU A 223 5.17 -6.14 -4.26
N GLN A 224 4.97 -4.87 -4.65
CA GLN A 224 4.92 -3.75 -3.72
C GLN A 224 3.77 -3.91 -2.69
N ALA A 225 2.58 -4.31 -3.13
CA ALA A 225 1.44 -4.55 -2.25
C ALA A 225 1.70 -5.70 -1.26
N VAL A 226 2.31 -6.80 -1.72
CA VAL A 226 2.72 -7.93 -0.87
C VAL A 226 3.81 -7.51 0.11
N ALA A 227 4.83 -6.79 -0.35
CA ALA A 227 5.90 -6.27 0.50
C ALA A 227 5.34 -5.32 1.56
N TRP A 228 4.34 -4.50 1.22
CA TRP A 228 3.65 -3.66 2.19
C TRP A 228 2.91 -4.49 3.24
N GLN A 229 2.17 -5.53 2.84
CA GLN A 229 1.54 -6.46 3.79
C GLN A 229 2.61 -7.12 4.70
N LEU A 230 3.73 -7.57 4.16
CA LEU A 230 4.78 -8.18 4.98
C LEU A 230 5.48 -7.17 5.92
N ALA A 231 5.75 -5.95 5.45
CA ALA A 231 6.43 -4.94 6.27
C ALA A 231 5.51 -4.28 7.33
N PHE A 232 4.22 -4.11 7.03
CA PHE A 232 3.25 -3.44 7.91
C PHE A 232 2.32 -4.38 8.63
N ALA A 233 1.70 -5.31 7.90
CA ALA A 233 0.72 -6.21 8.49
C ALA A 233 1.44 -7.17 9.44
N LEU A 234 2.58 -7.74 9.04
CA LEU A 234 3.23 -8.78 9.83
C LEU A 234 3.61 -8.34 11.27
N PRO A 235 4.18 -7.16 11.55
CA PRO A 235 4.40 -6.71 12.93
C PRO A 235 3.11 -6.48 13.71
N LEU A 236 2.07 -5.95 13.06
CA LEU A 236 0.77 -5.69 13.69
C LEU A 236 -0.03 -6.98 13.93
N LEU A 237 0.17 -7.97 13.05
CA LEU A 237 -0.46 -9.28 13.05
C LEU A 237 0.31 -10.29 13.90
N ALA A 238 1.61 -10.13 14.10
CA ALA A 238 2.41 -11.10 14.85
C ALA A 238 1.82 -11.33 16.24
N VAL A 239 1.40 -10.27 16.93
CA VAL A 239 0.79 -10.38 18.27
C VAL A 239 -0.51 -11.19 18.24
N PRO A 240 -1.56 -10.83 17.47
CA PRO A 240 -2.79 -11.60 17.44
C PRO A 240 -2.65 -12.98 16.79
N TYR A 241 -1.75 -13.16 15.83
CA TYR A 241 -1.48 -14.49 15.26
C TYR A 241 -0.78 -15.40 16.26
N LEU A 242 0.20 -14.90 17.03
CA LEU A 242 0.81 -15.64 18.13
C LEU A 242 -0.23 -15.95 19.21
N LEU A 243 -1.08 -14.98 19.57
CA LEU A 243 -2.14 -15.17 20.56
C LEU A 243 -3.17 -16.22 20.09
N GLY A 244 -3.58 -16.16 18.83
CA GLY A 244 -4.41 -17.19 18.19
C GLY A 244 -3.72 -18.55 18.14
N TRP A 245 -2.41 -18.59 17.87
CA TRP A 245 -1.63 -19.82 17.88
C TRP A 245 -1.55 -20.47 19.26
N PHE A 246 -1.35 -19.69 20.32
CA PHE A 246 -1.25 -20.21 21.69
C PHE A 246 -2.60 -20.51 22.34
N VAL A 247 -3.68 -19.85 21.90
CA VAL A 247 -5.00 -19.96 22.56
C VAL A 247 -6.02 -20.75 21.73
N ILE A 248 -6.06 -20.56 20.41
CA ILE A 248 -7.13 -21.08 19.54
C ILE A 248 -6.74 -22.39 18.85
N VAL A 249 -5.47 -22.54 18.47
CA VAL A 249 -4.98 -23.78 17.82
C VAL A 249 -5.05 -25.00 18.75
N PRO A 250 -4.70 -24.93 20.05
CA PRO A 250 -4.79 -26.06 20.97
C PRO A 250 -6.22 -26.45 21.37
N MET A 251 -7.22 -25.62 21.05
CA MET A 251 -8.62 -25.97 21.30
C MET A 251 -9.11 -26.91 20.20
N GLU A 252 -9.02 -28.21 20.49
CA GLU A 252 -9.42 -29.30 19.57
C GLU A 252 -10.92 -29.27 19.19
N GLY A 253 -11.76 -28.54 19.93
CA GLY A 253 -13.21 -28.44 19.68
C GLY A 253 -13.66 -27.30 18.76
N LEU A 254 -12.77 -26.41 18.30
CA LEU A 254 -13.16 -25.27 17.47
C LEU A 254 -13.20 -25.63 15.98
N PRO A 255 -14.35 -25.45 15.30
CA PRO A 255 -14.44 -25.70 13.87
C PRO A 255 -13.49 -24.79 13.08
N LEU A 256 -12.92 -25.32 11.99
CA LEU A 256 -11.94 -24.62 11.15
C LEU A 256 -12.43 -23.24 10.67
N SER A 257 -13.73 -23.11 10.43
CA SER A 257 -14.38 -21.84 10.06
C SER A 257 -14.19 -20.74 11.09
N VAL A 258 -14.23 -21.06 12.39
CA VAL A 258 -14.01 -20.09 13.47
C VAL A 258 -12.53 -19.71 13.56
N LYS A 259 -11.63 -20.66 13.35
CA LYS A 259 -10.18 -20.40 13.27
C LYS A 259 -9.87 -19.42 12.13
N ILE A 260 -10.43 -19.65 10.94
CA ILE A 260 -10.29 -18.76 9.78
C ILE A 260 -10.93 -17.39 10.04
N ALA A 261 -12.14 -17.35 10.62
CA ALA A 261 -12.84 -16.11 10.93
C ALA A 261 -12.05 -15.23 11.90
N TYR A 262 -11.39 -15.83 12.91
CA TYR A 262 -10.49 -15.11 13.81
C TYR A 262 -9.34 -14.44 13.05
N PHE A 263 -8.64 -15.18 12.17
CA PHE A 263 -7.55 -14.62 11.38
C PHE A 263 -8.02 -13.50 10.44
N LEU A 264 -9.17 -13.65 9.81
CA LEU A 264 -9.75 -12.63 8.92
C LEU A 264 -10.20 -11.38 9.70
N ALA A 265 -10.73 -11.53 10.91
CA ALA A 265 -11.14 -10.40 11.74
C ALA A 265 -9.95 -9.47 12.07
N TRP A 266 -8.77 -10.05 12.30
CA TRP A 266 -7.54 -9.29 12.55
C TRP A 266 -6.97 -8.57 11.32
N GLN A 267 -7.45 -8.90 10.11
CA GLN A 267 -7.11 -8.14 8.90
C GLN A 267 -7.90 -6.84 8.79
N ILE A 268 -9.03 -6.71 9.48
CA ILE A 268 -9.91 -5.52 9.39
C ILE A 268 -9.20 -4.24 9.88
N PRO A 269 -8.53 -4.23 11.06
CA PRO A 269 -7.75 -3.06 11.48
C PRO A 269 -6.69 -2.64 10.46
N ILE A 270 -6.08 -3.60 9.76
CA ILE A 270 -5.03 -3.34 8.77
C ILE A 270 -5.62 -2.79 7.48
N ALA A 271 -6.75 -3.34 7.04
CA ALA A 271 -7.53 -2.79 5.95
C ALA A 271 -7.93 -1.33 6.24
N SER A 272 -8.17 -0.97 7.51
CA SER A 272 -8.47 0.42 7.87
C SER A 272 -7.30 1.39 7.73
N LEU A 273 -6.07 0.91 7.70
CA LEU A 273 -4.89 1.74 7.43
C LEU A 273 -4.74 2.03 5.93
N LEU A 274 -5.34 1.20 5.06
CA LEU A 274 -5.15 1.25 3.61
C LEU A 274 -5.45 2.63 3.00
N PRO A 275 -6.54 3.35 3.36
CA PRO A 275 -6.80 4.68 2.81
C PRO A 275 -5.70 5.69 3.09
N ALA A 276 -5.16 5.68 4.31
CA ALA A 276 -4.06 6.55 4.70
C ALA A 276 -2.79 6.19 3.94
N VAL A 277 -2.47 4.89 3.82
CA VAL A 277 -1.30 4.38 3.08
C VAL A 277 -1.38 4.80 1.63
N MET A 278 -2.48 4.52 0.95
CA MET A 278 -2.66 4.80 -0.47
C MET A 278 -2.64 6.32 -0.75
N SER A 279 -3.14 7.11 0.20
CA SER A 279 -2.99 8.57 0.16
C SER A 279 -1.52 9.01 0.19
N HIS A 280 -0.64 8.36 0.96
CA HIS A 280 0.79 8.66 0.96
C HIS A 280 1.53 8.07 -0.25
N MET A 281 1.15 6.87 -0.70
CA MET A 281 1.76 6.20 -1.85
C MET A 281 1.45 6.91 -3.18
N SER A 282 0.33 7.64 -3.24
CA SER A 282 -0.04 8.47 -4.39
C SER A 282 0.69 9.83 -4.42
N MET A 283 1.38 10.21 -3.33
CA MET A 283 2.19 11.42 -3.30
C MET A 283 3.58 11.17 -3.94
N PRO A 284 4.27 12.23 -4.40
CA PRO A 284 5.64 12.12 -4.91
C PRO A 284 6.61 11.54 -3.89
N VAL A 285 6.36 11.82 -2.61
CA VAL A 285 7.16 11.33 -1.48
C VAL A 285 6.36 10.22 -0.79
N SER A 286 6.60 8.97 -1.19
CA SER A 286 5.85 7.79 -0.73
C SER A 286 6.37 7.18 0.58
N TYR A 287 7.58 7.54 1.03
CA TYR A 287 8.23 6.96 2.21
C TYR A 287 7.36 6.98 3.50
N PRO A 288 6.50 7.99 3.79
CA PRO A 288 5.66 7.95 4.99
C PRO A 288 4.64 6.80 4.96
N GLY A 289 4.21 6.38 3.77
CA GLY A 289 3.37 5.20 3.57
C GLY A 289 4.10 3.89 3.86
N TRP A 290 5.43 3.91 3.96
CA TRP A 290 6.29 2.76 4.23
C TRP A 290 6.76 2.65 5.70
N MET A 291 6.47 3.64 6.56
CA MET A 291 6.86 3.60 7.97
C MET A 291 5.66 3.76 8.90
N PHE A 292 5.30 2.67 9.60
CA PHE A 292 4.10 2.64 10.45
C PHE A 292 4.09 3.72 11.54
N TRP A 293 5.24 4.02 12.16
CA TRP A 293 5.32 5.03 13.22
C TRP A 293 5.07 6.46 12.73
N LYS A 294 5.33 6.76 11.45
CA LYS A 294 4.99 8.05 10.85
C LYS A 294 3.55 8.11 10.36
N LEU A 295 3.00 6.98 9.92
CA LEU A 295 1.63 6.88 9.44
C LEU A 295 0.60 6.95 10.60
N LEU A 296 0.87 6.27 11.71
CA LEU A 296 -0.06 6.12 12.84
C LEU A 296 -0.60 7.46 13.39
N PRO A 297 0.23 8.51 13.65
CA PRO A 297 -0.29 9.79 14.11
C PRO A 297 -1.27 10.45 13.15
N GLY A 298 -1.06 10.31 11.84
CA GLY A 298 -1.99 10.77 10.81
C GLY A 298 -3.27 9.94 10.79
N TYR A 299 -3.13 8.62 10.84
CA TYR A 299 -4.24 7.67 10.90
C TYR A 299 -5.16 7.92 12.11
N PHE A 300 -4.60 8.11 13.31
CA PHE A 300 -5.42 8.35 14.51
C PHE A 300 -6.22 9.66 14.42
N LYS A 301 -5.72 10.68 13.71
CA LYS A 301 -6.47 11.91 13.42
C LYS A 301 -7.59 11.69 12.40
N THR A 302 -7.50 10.65 11.57
CA THR A 302 -8.46 10.30 10.51
C THR A 302 -9.18 8.99 10.79
N ILE A 303 -9.15 8.49 12.03
CA ILE A 303 -9.61 7.13 12.35
C ILE A 303 -11.07 6.93 11.98
N LYS A 304 -11.94 7.90 12.31
CA LYS A 304 -13.37 7.87 11.95
C LYS A 304 -13.57 7.72 10.45
N ALA A 305 -12.93 8.57 9.66
CA ALA A 305 -13.04 8.54 8.19
C ALA A 305 -12.48 7.24 7.60
N SER A 306 -11.40 6.71 8.18
CA SER A 306 -10.75 5.47 7.73
C SER A 306 -11.63 4.25 8.01
N TRP A 307 -12.28 4.19 9.17
CA TRP A 307 -13.23 3.14 9.52
C TRP A 307 -14.54 3.23 8.73
N THR A 308 -15.01 4.44 8.41
CA THR A 308 -16.15 4.61 7.48
C THR A 308 -15.81 4.06 6.09
N TRP A 309 -14.62 4.37 5.58
CA TRP A 309 -14.15 3.78 4.33
C TRP A 309 -14.06 2.25 4.41
N THR A 310 -13.54 1.71 5.52
CA THR A 310 -13.42 0.26 5.74
C THR A 310 -14.78 -0.43 5.75
N GLY A 311 -15.76 0.15 6.44
CA GLY A 311 -17.13 -0.35 6.44
C GLY A 311 -17.74 -0.36 5.04
N MET A 312 -17.52 0.69 4.24
CA MET A 312 -17.96 0.73 2.85
C MET A 312 -17.23 -0.28 1.96
N PHE A 313 -15.92 -0.44 2.17
CA PHE A 313 -15.11 -1.43 1.46
C PHE A 313 -15.61 -2.84 1.72
N LEU A 314 -15.86 -3.21 2.99
CA LEU A 314 -16.39 -4.52 3.35
C LEU A 314 -17.82 -4.73 2.82
N LEU A 315 -18.69 -3.72 2.94
CA LEU A 315 -20.08 -3.79 2.47
C LEU A 315 -20.14 -3.99 0.95
N THR A 316 -19.37 -3.20 0.20
CA THR A 316 -19.39 -3.29 -1.27
C THR A 316 -18.72 -4.58 -1.76
N ASN A 317 -17.65 -5.03 -1.11
CA ASN A 317 -17.00 -6.30 -1.45
C ASN A 317 -17.68 -7.55 -0.89
N LEU A 318 -18.85 -7.43 -0.23
CA LEU A 318 -19.60 -8.59 0.24
C LEU A 318 -19.95 -9.54 -0.91
N LEU A 319 -20.40 -9.00 -2.05
CA LEU A 319 -20.80 -9.80 -3.21
C LEU A 319 -19.64 -10.60 -3.83
N PRO A 320 -18.47 -10.00 -4.17
CA PRO A 320 -17.34 -10.80 -4.65
C PRO A 320 -16.86 -11.80 -3.58
N MET A 321 -16.90 -11.46 -2.30
CA MET A 321 -16.56 -12.39 -1.21
C MET A 321 -17.54 -13.57 -1.12
N ILE A 322 -18.83 -13.37 -1.38
CA ILE A 322 -19.83 -14.45 -1.45
C ILE A 322 -19.47 -15.41 -2.59
N PHE A 323 -19.16 -14.92 -3.79
CA PHE A 323 -18.77 -15.79 -4.90
C PHE A 323 -17.47 -16.56 -4.62
N LEU A 324 -16.47 -15.93 -4.01
CA LEU A 324 -15.26 -16.63 -3.55
C LEU A 324 -15.58 -17.68 -2.48
N GLY A 325 -16.47 -17.37 -1.55
CA GLY A 325 -16.95 -18.30 -0.53
C GLY A 325 -17.70 -19.50 -1.13
N LEU A 326 -18.50 -19.29 -2.18
CA LEU A 326 -19.19 -20.35 -2.90
C LEU A 326 -18.22 -21.27 -3.67
N ILE A 327 -17.16 -20.71 -4.26
CA ILE A 327 -16.09 -21.51 -4.88
C ILE A 327 -15.46 -22.45 -3.84
N ILE A 328 -15.10 -21.91 -2.68
CA ILE A 328 -14.49 -22.69 -1.60
C ILE A 328 -15.49 -23.73 -1.07
N GLY A 329 -16.71 -23.32 -0.75
CA GLY A 329 -17.70 -24.19 -0.12
C GLY A 329 -18.25 -25.30 -1.01
N LEU A 330 -18.37 -25.06 -2.33
CA LEU A 330 -18.99 -26.02 -3.26
C LEU A 330 -18.00 -26.76 -4.14
N SER A 331 -16.78 -26.25 -4.31
CA SER A 331 -15.81 -26.79 -5.28
C SER A 331 -14.44 -27.13 -4.69
N ALA A 332 -14.17 -26.88 -3.40
CA ALA A 332 -12.86 -27.20 -2.82
C ALA A 332 -12.50 -28.69 -2.91
N GLU A 333 -13.35 -29.60 -2.45
CA GLU A 333 -13.05 -31.04 -2.47
C GLU A 333 -12.85 -31.56 -3.91
N PRO A 334 -13.76 -31.32 -4.88
CA PRO A 334 -13.55 -31.76 -6.25
C PRO A 334 -12.31 -31.15 -6.93
N LEU A 335 -11.94 -29.92 -6.58
CA LEU A 335 -10.73 -29.28 -7.11
C LEU A 335 -9.45 -29.87 -6.50
N VAL A 336 -9.46 -30.20 -5.20
CA VAL A 336 -8.33 -30.86 -4.53
C VAL A 336 -8.13 -32.26 -5.10
N ASP A 337 -9.20 -33.02 -5.30
CA ASP A 337 -9.12 -34.36 -5.89
C ASP A 337 -8.64 -34.32 -7.35
N LEU A 338 -9.11 -33.34 -8.13
CA LEU A 338 -8.59 -33.09 -9.47
C LEU A 338 -7.09 -32.78 -9.44
N ALA A 339 -6.65 -31.87 -8.57
CA ALA A 339 -5.25 -31.47 -8.47
C ALA A 339 -4.35 -32.65 -8.04
N LYS A 340 -4.77 -33.43 -7.04
CA LYS A 340 -4.05 -34.64 -6.59
C LYS A 340 -3.96 -35.68 -7.70
N THR A 341 -5.05 -35.90 -8.43
CA THR A 341 -5.08 -36.86 -9.54
C THR A 341 -4.11 -36.45 -10.64
N MET A 342 -4.12 -35.17 -11.03
CA MET A 342 -3.21 -34.64 -12.04
C MET A 342 -1.75 -34.73 -11.62
N ASP A 343 -1.42 -34.32 -10.39
CA ASP A 343 -0.05 -34.38 -9.89
C ASP A 343 0.46 -35.83 -9.78
N ASN A 344 -0.36 -36.75 -9.27
CA ASN A 344 -0.03 -38.17 -9.24
C ASN A 344 0.23 -38.73 -10.64
N ASN A 345 -0.62 -38.42 -11.62
CA ASN A 345 -0.41 -38.83 -13.01
C ASN A 345 0.90 -38.26 -13.57
N GLY A 346 1.21 -36.99 -13.29
CA GLY A 346 2.48 -36.37 -13.69
C GLY A 346 3.69 -37.10 -13.09
N GLN A 347 3.61 -37.49 -11.82
CA GLN A 347 4.67 -38.25 -11.14
C GLN A 347 4.82 -39.68 -11.68
N ILE A 348 3.73 -40.36 -12.06
CA ILE A 348 3.76 -41.69 -12.70
C ILE A 348 4.45 -41.60 -14.06
N VAL A 349 4.12 -40.57 -14.87
CA VAL A 349 4.76 -40.35 -16.19
C VAL A 349 6.27 -40.06 -16.02
N TYR A 350 6.64 -39.24 -15.04
CA TYR A 350 8.04 -38.98 -14.73
C TYR A 350 8.79 -40.25 -14.31
N ALA A 351 8.18 -41.06 -13.43
CA ALA A 351 8.75 -42.33 -12.98
C ALA A 351 8.97 -43.31 -14.14
N LYS A 352 8.00 -43.43 -15.06
CA LYS A 352 8.12 -44.24 -16.29
C LYS A 352 9.29 -43.77 -17.16
N TRP A 353 9.40 -42.46 -17.36
CA TRP A 353 10.50 -41.87 -18.13
C TRP A 353 11.87 -42.12 -17.49
N GLN A 354 11.98 -42.04 -16.16
CA GLN A 354 13.23 -42.30 -15.43
C GLN A 354 13.67 -43.77 -15.54
N VAL A 355 12.73 -44.71 -15.39
CA VAL A 355 13.02 -46.14 -15.53
C VAL A 355 13.47 -46.49 -16.95
N GLU A 356 12.87 -45.87 -17.97
CA GLU A 356 13.19 -46.12 -19.38
C GLU A 356 14.55 -45.52 -19.78
N ASN A 357 14.85 -44.28 -19.38
CA ASN A 357 16.03 -43.56 -19.86
C ASN A 357 17.26 -43.66 -18.94
N ASN A 358 17.07 -43.94 -17.65
CA ASN A 358 18.16 -44.10 -16.67
C ASN A 358 18.09 -45.49 -16.01
N PRO A 359 18.28 -46.59 -16.76
CA PRO A 359 18.26 -47.92 -16.19
C PRO A 359 19.46 -48.09 -15.26
N ILE A 360 19.17 -48.34 -13.97
CA ILE A 360 20.19 -48.68 -12.98
C ILE A 360 20.75 -50.06 -13.34
N LYS A 361 22.03 -50.12 -13.69
CA LYS A 361 22.75 -51.37 -13.99
C LYS A 361 23.52 -51.82 -12.76
N ALA A 362 23.76 -53.13 -12.66
CA ALA A 362 24.63 -53.67 -11.62
C ALA A 362 26.08 -53.22 -11.85
N ASP A 363 26.77 -52.86 -10.76
CA ASP A 363 28.17 -52.40 -10.80
C ASP A 363 29.15 -53.48 -11.30
N LYS A 364 28.73 -54.75 -11.27
CA LYS A 364 29.53 -55.89 -11.75
C LYS A 364 28.68 -56.85 -12.59
N PRO A 365 29.27 -57.51 -13.61
CA PRO A 365 28.60 -58.58 -14.34
C PRO A 365 28.17 -59.69 -13.36
N GLY A 366 26.87 -59.96 -13.26
CA GLY A 366 26.30 -60.95 -12.33
C GLY A 366 25.90 -60.41 -10.94
N GLY A 367 26.05 -59.10 -10.69
CA GLY A 367 25.53 -58.46 -9.48
C GLY A 367 24.03 -58.13 -9.57
N VAL A 368 23.37 -58.01 -8.42
CA VAL A 368 21.99 -57.50 -8.35
C VAL A 368 22.04 -55.97 -8.45
N ALA A 369 21.29 -55.39 -9.40
CA ALA A 369 21.20 -53.95 -9.53
C ALA A 369 20.48 -53.34 -8.29
N PRO A 370 20.90 -52.18 -7.78
CA PRO A 370 20.18 -51.51 -6.71
C PRO A 370 18.75 -51.18 -7.13
N ALA A 371 17.81 -51.27 -6.18
CA ALA A 371 16.39 -51.04 -6.44
C ALA A 371 16.17 -49.63 -6.99
N ASN A 372 15.48 -49.51 -8.13
CA ASN A 372 15.16 -48.20 -8.68
C ASN A 372 14.03 -47.56 -7.86
N PRO A 373 14.25 -46.37 -7.25
CA PRO A 373 13.26 -45.72 -6.39
C PRO A 373 11.96 -45.34 -7.15
N PHE A 374 12.00 -45.29 -8.48
CA PHE A 374 10.86 -44.96 -9.33
C PHE A 374 10.08 -46.20 -9.80
N GLU A 375 10.58 -47.42 -9.59
CA GLU A 375 10.02 -48.63 -10.18
C GLU A 375 8.61 -48.95 -9.66
N ALA A 376 8.40 -48.80 -8.35
CA ALA A 376 7.07 -49.01 -7.74
C ALA A 376 6.03 -48.05 -8.34
N LYS A 377 6.39 -46.77 -8.47
CA LYS A 377 5.50 -45.72 -8.98
C LYS A 377 5.28 -45.79 -10.49
N SER A 378 6.27 -46.27 -11.25
CA SER A 378 6.13 -46.47 -12.70
C SER A 378 5.11 -47.55 -13.06
N LYS A 379 4.82 -48.48 -12.14
CA LYS A 379 3.86 -49.58 -12.34
C LYS A 379 2.42 -49.16 -12.05
N GLU A 380 2.20 -47.97 -11.50
CA GLU A 380 0.86 -47.45 -11.24
C GLU A 380 0.15 -47.03 -12.54
N GLU A 381 -1.18 -47.17 -12.54
CA GLU A 381 -2.05 -46.80 -13.66
C GLU A 381 -2.44 -45.31 -13.60
N ILE A 382 -2.48 -44.68 -14.78
CA ILE A 382 -2.90 -43.28 -14.93
C ILE A 382 -4.42 -43.21 -14.82
N LYS A 383 -4.93 -42.40 -13.88
CA LYS A 383 -6.37 -42.23 -13.66
C LYS A 383 -6.91 -41.05 -14.48
N PRO A 384 -8.06 -41.16 -15.17
CA PRO A 384 -8.61 -40.03 -15.91
C PRO A 384 -9.06 -38.90 -14.96
N PRO A 385 -8.56 -37.67 -15.14
CA PRO A 385 -8.97 -36.52 -14.32
C PRO A 385 -10.41 -36.08 -14.63
N ASN A 386 -11.16 -35.69 -13.60
CA ASN A 386 -12.53 -35.18 -13.75
C ASN A 386 -12.54 -33.65 -13.97
N TYR A 387 -12.57 -33.21 -15.23
CA TYR A 387 -12.58 -31.79 -15.57
C TYR A 387 -13.92 -31.08 -15.33
N PHE A 388 -15.02 -31.81 -15.11
CA PHE A 388 -16.32 -31.18 -14.83
C PHE A 388 -16.28 -30.37 -13.52
N SER A 389 -15.38 -30.71 -12.60
CA SER A 389 -15.09 -29.97 -11.37
C SER A 389 -14.66 -28.52 -11.62
N LEU A 390 -14.21 -28.16 -12.83
CA LEU A 390 -13.77 -26.79 -13.17
C LEU A 390 -14.91 -25.86 -13.60
N ILE A 391 -16.06 -26.38 -14.00
CA ILE A 391 -17.15 -25.56 -14.58
C ILE A 391 -17.71 -24.58 -13.55
N LEU A 392 -18.15 -25.11 -12.41
CA LEU A 392 -18.77 -24.33 -11.33
C LEU A 392 -17.84 -23.23 -10.79
N PRO A 393 -16.56 -23.51 -10.44
CA PRO A 393 -15.67 -22.46 -9.95
C PRO A 393 -15.34 -21.42 -11.04
N SER A 394 -15.29 -21.81 -12.32
CA SER A 394 -15.09 -20.86 -13.42
C SER A 394 -16.23 -19.86 -13.55
N VAL A 395 -17.48 -20.33 -13.46
CA VAL A 395 -18.67 -19.45 -13.52
C VAL A 395 -18.67 -18.46 -12.35
N PHE A 396 -18.48 -18.96 -11.12
CA PHE A 396 -18.42 -18.08 -9.96
C PHE A 396 -17.22 -17.13 -9.97
N TRP A 397 -16.08 -17.54 -10.55
CA TRP A 397 -14.93 -16.66 -10.70
C TRP A 397 -15.20 -15.49 -11.65
N VAL A 398 -15.92 -15.72 -12.76
CA VAL A 398 -16.34 -14.65 -13.67
C VAL A 398 -17.27 -13.67 -12.95
N LEU A 399 -18.22 -14.16 -12.15
CA LEU A 399 -19.11 -13.32 -11.35
C LEU A 399 -18.37 -12.55 -10.26
N ALA A 400 -17.37 -13.18 -9.63
CA ALA A 400 -16.47 -12.52 -8.67
C ALA A 400 -15.68 -11.39 -9.34
N CYS A 401 -15.08 -11.63 -10.51
CA CYS A 401 -14.35 -10.61 -11.26
C CYS A 401 -15.25 -9.43 -11.68
N LEU A 402 -16.47 -9.73 -12.16
CA LEU A 402 -17.44 -8.72 -12.54
C LEU A 402 -17.81 -7.83 -11.35
N SER A 403 -18.20 -8.44 -10.24
CA SER A 403 -18.60 -7.70 -9.04
C SER A 403 -17.42 -6.93 -8.42
N ALA A 404 -16.24 -7.56 -8.30
CA ALA A 404 -15.02 -6.92 -7.78
C ALA A 404 -14.58 -5.70 -8.61
N SER A 405 -14.80 -5.72 -9.92
CA SER A 405 -14.39 -4.60 -10.78
C SER A 405 -15.22 -3.34 -10.53
N TRP A 406 -16.52 -3.51 -10.32
CA TRP A 406 -17.42 -2.39 -10.00
C TRP A 406 -17.17 -1.86 -8.59
N THR A 407 -16.98 -2.76 -7.62
CA THR A 407 -16.71 -2.37 -6.24
C THR A 407 -15.33 -1.72 -6.11
N ALA A 408 -14.34 -2.14 -6.89
CA ALA A 408 -13.02 -1.50 -6.94
C ALA A 408 -13.11 -0.04 -7.38
N VAL A 409 -13.79 0.27 -8.49
CA VAL A 409 -13.94 1.65 -8.97
C VAL A 409 -14.68 2.53 -7.95
N PHE A 410 -15.69 1.98 -7.29
CA PHE A 410 -16.37 2.66 -6.18
C PHE A 410 -15.42 2.96 -5.02
N ASN A 411 -14.68 1.95 -4.55
CA ASN A 411 -13.79 2.08 -3.38
C ASN A 411 -12.58 2.98 -3.64
N MET A 412 -12.07 3.02 -4.87
CA MET A 412 -11.00 3.94 -5.27
C MET A 412 -11.47 5.38 -5.28
N ARG A 413 -12.73 5.61 -5.67
CA ARG A 413 -13.33 6.95 -5.63
C ARG A 413 -13.54 7.43 -4.19
N THR A 414 -14.07 6.57 -3.32
CA THR A 414 -14.20 6.89 -1.89
C THR A 414 -12.83 7.16 -1.25
N ASN A 415 -11.78 6.41 -1.66
CA ASN A 415 -10.42 6.64 -1.19
C ASN A 415 -9.84 7.98 -1.69
N GLY A 416 -10.07 8.33 -2.96
CA GLY A 416 -9.72 9.65 -3.49
C GLY A 416 -10.39 10.79 -2.73
N GLN A 417 -11.67 10.64 -2.36
CA GLN A 417 -12.38 11.61 -1.52
C GLN A 417 -11.80 11.66 -0.10
N PHE A 418 -11.47 10.51 0.49
CA PHE A 418 -10.81 10.42 1.79
C PHE A 418 -9.49 11.23 1.79
N ALA A 419 -8.62 11.00 0.79
CA ALA A 419 -7.35 11.69 0.65
C ALA A 419 -7.54 13.21 0.50
N TYR A 420 -8.53 13.63 -0.30
CA TYR A 420 -8.81 15.03 -0.58
C TYR A 420 -9.29 15.81 0.64
N PHE A 421 -10.28 15.28 1.38
CA PHE A 421 -10.83 15.95 2.56
C PHE A 421 -9.91 15.86 3.79
N ASN A 422 -9.08 14.81 3.89
CA ASN A 422 -8.18 14.61 5.03
C ASN A 422 -6.72 15.00 4.77
N LYS A 423 -6.42 15.66 3.65
CA LYS A 423 -5.05 16.03 3.22
C LYS A 423 -4.17 16.61 4.33
N ASN A 424 -4.72 17.54 5.12
CA ASN A 424 -3.98 18.20 6.21
C ASN A 424 -3.79 17.31 7.43
N ARG A 425 -4.79 16.48 7.75
CA ARG A 425 -4.75 15.57 8.89
C ARG A 425 -3.75 14.44 8.68
N LEU A 426 -3.62 14.00 7.42
CA LEU A 426 -2.64 13.00 6.97
C LEU A 426 -1.21 13.56 6.82
N GLY A 427 -1.04 14.89 6.73
CA GLY A 427 0.29 15.48 6.51
C GLY A 427 0.88 15.12 5.15
N LEU A 428 0.05 15.07 4.11
CA LEU A 428 0.48 14.70 2.76
C LEU A 428 1.48 15.72 2.20
N ILE A 429 2.67 15.24 1.85
CA ILE A 429 3.74 16.03 1.20
C ILE A 429 3.45 16.03 -0.31
N GLY A 430 2.69 17.02 -0.77
CA GLY A 430 2.40 17.19 -2.20
C GLY A 430 3.60 17.78 -2.96
N ARG A 431 3.60 17.63 -4.29
CA ARG A 431 4.44 18.44 -5.19
C ARG A 431 4.11 19.92 -4.92
N ALA A 432 5.13 20.76 -4.74
CA ALA A 432 4.93 22.20 -4.89
C ALA A 432 4.26 22.43 -6.25
N LYS A 433 3.25 23.32 -6.35
CA LYS A 433 2.65 23.65 -7.64
C LYS A 433 3.80 23.99 -8.59
N GLU A 434 3.99 23.20 -9.64
CA GLU A 434 4.85 23.58 -10.74
C GLU A 434 4.26 24.88 -11.29
N TYR A 435 4.90 26.01 -10.95
CA TYR A 435 4.76 27.19 -11.78
C TYR A 435 5.22 26.75 -13.16
N LYS A 436 4.37 26.95 -14.18
CA LYS A 436 4.70 26.70 -15.58
C LYS A 436 5.98 27.49 -15.89
N TYR A 437 7.12 26.83 -15.76
CA TYR A 437 8.42 27.41 -15.98
C TYR A 437 8.54 27.62 -17.48
N VAL A 438 8.62 28.88 -17.91
CA VAL A 438 9.22 29.21 -19.20
C VAL A 438 10.66 28.72 -19.10
N ALA A 439 11.06 27.83 -20.02
CA ALA A 439 12.33 27.13 -19.96
C ALA A 439 13.48 28.11 -19.71
N LYS A 440 14.07 28.02 -18.52
CA LYS A 440 15.46 28.38 -18.30
C LYS A 440 16.21 27.06 -18.22
N GLU A 441 17.30 27.01 -18.98
CA GLU A 441 18.25 25.91 -19.11
C GLU A 441 18.48 25.22 -17.76
N LYS A 442 18.23 23.91 -17.72
CA LYS A 442 18.45 23.08 -16.54
C LYS A 442 19.95 22.99 -16.27
N THR A 443 20.36 23.33 -15.06
CA THR A 443 21.61 22.84 -14.47
C THR A 443 21.26 21.54 -13.73
N ASP A 444 21.98 20.46 -14.04
CA ASP A 444 21.66 19.06 -13.71
C ASP A 444 21.88 18.62 -12.24
N GLU A 445 21.75 19.50 -11.24
CA GLU A 445 22.28 19.19 -9.89
C GLU A 445 21.28 18.75 -8.80
N ASP A 446 19.96 18.79 -9.00
CA ASP A 446 19.00 18.68 -7.87
C ASP A 446 18.26 17.34 -7.69
N GLU A 447 18.61 16.25 -8.39
CA GLU A 447 17.99 14.92 -8.17
C GLU A 447 18.98 13.77 -7.86
N VAL A 448 20.14 14.06 -7.27
CA VAL A 448 21.03 12.97 -6.82
C VAL A 448 20.55 12.46 -5.46
N ALA A 449 19.80 11.36 -5.48
CA ALA A 449 19.45 10.60 -4.27
C ALA A 449 20.72 10.29 -3.48
N LYS A 450 20.75 10.61 -2.17
CA LYS A 450 21.89 10.33 -1.31
C LYS A 450 22.32 8.86 -1.47
N PRO A 451 23.63 8.57 -1.66
CA PRO A 451 24.12 7.21 -1.77
C PRO A 451 23.77 6.43 -0.50
N LYS A 452 23.20 5.23 -0.68
CA LYS A 452 22.81 4.34 0.43
C LYS A 452 24.05 3.88 1.18
N GLY A 453 23.96 3.84 2.51
CA GLY A 453 25.10 3.55 3.37
C GLY A 453 25.27 2.06 3.69
N VAL A 454 26.35 1.76 4.42
CA VAL A 454 26.64 0.41 4.98
C VAL A 454 25.49 -0.08 5.87
N VAL A 455 24.90 0.83 6.67
CA VAL A 455 23.77 0.51 7.57
C VAL A 455 22.55 0.02 6.79
N ASP A 456 22.25 0.66 5.65
CA ASP A 456 21.13 0.26 4.80
C ASP A 456 21.38 -1.13 4.18
N ALA A 457 22.62 -1.43 3.81
CA ALA A 457 23.00 -2.72 3.27
C ALA A 457 22.86 -3.84 4.32
N VAL A 458 23.32 -3.60 5.55
CA VAL A 458 23.16 -4.55 6.66
C VAL A 458 21.68 -4.79 6.94
N ALA A 459 20.85 -3.75 6.93
CA ALA A 459 19.40 -3.89 7.09
C ALA A 459 18.79 -4.78 6.00
N VAL A 460 19.16 -4.59 4.73
CA VAL A 460 18.69 -5.44 3.62
C VAL A 460 19.12 -6.89 3.81
N VAL A 461 20.39 -7.14 4.14
CA VAL A 461 20.90 -8.51 4.38
C VAL A 461 20.13 -9.20 5.50
N MET A 462 19.91 -8.52 6.62
CA MET A 462 19.18 -9.08 7.76
C MET A 462 17.69 -9.33 7.43
N VAL A 463 17.04 -8.38 6.75
CA VAL A 463 15.63 -8.54 6.34
C VAL A 463 15.47 -9.72 5.40
N CYS A 464 16.34 -9.84 4.38
CA CYS A 464 16.30 -10.97 3.46
C CYS A 464 16.56 -12.30 4.16
N GLY A 465 17.54 -12.37 5.08
CA GLY A 465 17.80 -13.57 5.88
C GLY A 465 16.62 -13.97 6.77
N ILE A 466 15.97 -13.02 7.44
CA ILE A 466 14.78 -13.28 8.27
C ILE A 466 13.61 -13.76 7.42
N LEU A 467 13.33 -13.08 6.29
CA LEU A 467 12.27 -13.50 5.36
C LEU A 467 12.54 -14.90 4.81
N GLY A 468 13.79 -15.20 4.49
CA GLY A 468 14.22 -16.54 4.11
C GLY A 468 13.96 -17.56 5.21
N ALA A 469 14.36 -17.29 6.45
CA ALA A 469 14.17 -18.18 7.59
C ALA A 469 12.68 -18.46 7.86
N VAL A 470 11.84 -17.41 7.80
CA VAL A 470 10.39 -17.53 7.91
C VAL A 470 9.82 -18.34 6.74
N GLY A 471 10.30 -18.12 5.52
CA GLY A 471 9.95 -18.93 4.36
C GLY A 471 10.25 -20.41 4.59
N GLY A 472 11.45 -20.73 5.09
CA GLY A 472 11.85 -22.09 5.44
C GLY A 472 10.97 -22.73 6.53
N LEU A 473 10.61 -21.97 7.57
CA LEU A 473 9.67 -22.40 8.62
C LEU A 473 8.29 -22.73 8.03
N VAL A 474 7.78 -21.86 7.17
CA VAL A 474 6.50 -22.05 6.48
C VAL A 474 6.57 -23.28 5.59
N THR A 475 7.64 -23.46 4.82
CA THR A 475 7.81 -24.65 3.97
C THR A 475 7.83 -25.94 4.78
N SER A 476 8.52 -26.01 5.93
CA SER A 476 8.42 -27.19 6.82
C SER A 476 7.04 -27.43 7.42
N SER A 477 6.19 -26.41 7.48
CA SER A 477 4.83 -26.56 8.03
C SER A 477 3.83 -27.07 6.98
N PHE A 478 4.16 -26.95 5.69
CA PHE A 478 3.24 -27.25 4.58
C PHE A 478 3.71 -28.39 3.69
N ALA A 479 5.01 -28.63 3.59
CA ALA A 479 5.56 -29.79 2.93
C ALA A 479 5.93 -30.78 4.03
N ASP A 480 5.38 -32.00 3.99
CA ASP A 480 5.75 -33.14 4.83
C ASP A 480 7.22 -33.56 4.57
N LEU A 481 8.15 -32.62 4.70
CA LEU A 481 9.56 -32.81 4.50
C LEU A 481 10.09 -33.60 5.70
N PRO A 482 10.94 -34.62 5.48
CA PRO A 482 11.47 -35.47 6.54
C PRO A 482 12.49 -34.75 7.44
N PHE A 483 12.69 -33.44 7.25
CA PHE A 483 13.68 -32.66 7.97
C PHE A 483 13.03 -31.95 9.18
N PRO A 484 13.70 -31.97 10.34
CA PRO A 484 13.30 -31.13 11.46
C PRO A 484 13.22 -29.65 11.07
N MET A 485 12.44 -28.89 11.84
CA MET A 485 12.18 -27.46 11.61
C MET A 485 13.46 -26.60 11.51
N LEU A 486 14.51 -26.95 12.24
CA LEU A 486 15.75 -26.17 12.27
C LEU A 486 16.53 -26.20 10.95
N PRO A 487 16.78 -27.37 10.32
CA PRO A 487 17.35 -27.44 8.98
C PRO A 487 16.56 -26.63 7.93
N THR A 488 15.24 -26.75 7.90
CA THR A 488 14.43 -26.04 6.88
C THR A 488 14.47 -24.54 7.08
N MET A 489 14.46 -24.06 8.32
CA MET A 489 14.70 -22.64 8.65
C MET A 489 16.08 -22.17 8.22
N ALA A 490 17.13 -22.97 8.47
CA ALA A 490 18.50 -22.64 8.08
C ALA A 490 18.66 -22.56 6.55
N PHE A 491 18.05 -23.50 5.81
CA PHE A 491 18.02 -23.48 4.35
C PHE A 491 17.26 -22.26 3.80
N GLY A 492 16.11 -21.96 4.41
CA GLY A 492 15.36 -20.74 4.11
C GLY A 492 16.20 -19.48 4.34
N ALA A 493 16.88 -19.39 5.49
CA ALA A 493 17.76 -18.26 5.81
C ALA A 493 18.90 -18.12 4.79
N ALA A 494 19.53 -19.24 4.42
CA ALA A 494 20.57 -19.28 3.39
C ALA A 494 20.07 -18.73 2.05
N SER A 495 18.87 -19.15 1.62
CA SER A 495 18.21 -18.65 0.41
C SER A 495 17.92 -17.14 0.49
N GLY A 496 17.54 -16.66 1.67
CA GLY A 496 17.38 -15.23 1.96
C GLY A 496 18.68 -14.45 1.84
N PHE A 497 19.77 -14.96 2.40
CA PHE A 497 21.08 -14.33 2.30
C PHE A 497 21.64 -14.35 0.88
N ALA A 498 21.41 -15.43 0.12
CA ALA A 498 21.74 -15.50 -1.32
C ALA A 498 21.03 -14.42 -2.13
N LEU A 499 19.75 -14.16 -1.82
CA LEU A 499 18.99 -13.07 -2.43
C LEU A 499 19.58 -11.69 -2.10
N ALA A 500 20.01 -11.47 -0.85
CA ALA A 500 20.69 -10.23 -0.47
C ALA A 500 22.01 -10.05 -1.23
N SER A 501 22.78 -11.13 -1.38
CA SER A 501 24.00 -11.14 -2.18
C SER A 501 23.70 -10.72 -3.63
N PHE A 502 22.68 -11.33 -4.22
CA PHE A 502 22.24 -11.06 -5.58
C PHE A 502 21.79 -9.62 -5.78
N ILE A 503 21.05 -9.04 -4.83
CA ILE A 503 20.64 -7.63 -4.84
C ILE A 503 21.88 -6.73 -4.79
N GLY A 504 22.83 -7.02 -3.89
CA GLY A 504 24.10 -6.29 -3.79
C GLY A 504 24.85 -6.28 -5.11
N TRP A 505 24.96 -7.44 -5.76
CA TRP A 505 25.57 -7.59 -7.08
C TRP A 505 24.84 -6.77 -8.16
N CYS A 506 23.51 -6.89 -8.25
CA CYS A 506 22.70 -6.15 -9.23
C CYS A 506 22.87 -4.63 -9.10
N VAL A 507 22.92 -4.10 -7.88
CA VAL A 507 23.09 -2.66 -7.63
C VAL A 507 24.44 -2.15 -8.11
N MET A 508 25.49 -2.98 -8.09
CA MET A 508 26.82 -2.60 -8.57
C MET A 508 26.97 -2.68 -10.10
N LEU A 509 26.07 -3.35 -10.83
CA LEU A 509 26.20 -3.50 -12.29
C LEU A 509 26.15 -2.15 -13.02
N ALA A 510 25.20 -1.28 -12.70
CA ALA A 510 25.07 0.01 -13.37
C ALA A 510 26.29 0.93 -13.13
N PRO A 511 26.77 1.14 -11.89
CA PRO A 511 28.02 1.84 -11.64
C PRO A 511 29.23 1.17 -12.31
N ALA A 512 29.30 -0.17 -12.33
CA ALA A 512 30.39 -0.90 -12.99
C ALA A 512 30.50 -0.57 -14.49
N PHE A 513 29.37 -0.54 -15.21
CA PHE A 513 29.36 -0.20 -16.63
C PHE A 513 29.60 1.29 -16.91
N ARG A 514 29.23 2.19 -15.99
CA ARG A 514 29.59 3.62 -16.07
C ARG A 514 31.08 3.83 -15.88
N ALA A 515 31.66 3.12 -14.91
CA ALA A 515 33.08 3.18 -14.60
C ALA A 515 33.94 2.66 -15.77
N SER A 516 33.60 1.51 -16.35
CA SER A 516 34.14 1.04 -17.64
C SER A 516 33.44 -0.23 -18.12
N MET A 517 33.45 -0.47 -19.44
CA MET A 517 32.94 -1.71 -20.01
C MET A 517 33.68 -2.96 -19.47
N ALA A 518 35.00 -2.86 -19.24
CA ALA A 518 35.79 -3.97 -18.70
C ALA A 518 35.40 -4.34 -17.26
N ILE A 519 35.20 -3.35 -16.38
CA ILE A 519 34.75 -3.58 -14.99
C ILE A 519 33.31 -4.14 -14.99
N GLY A 520 32.43 -3.64 -15.87
CA GLY A 520 31.08 -4.19 -16.03
C GLY A 520 31.07 -5.67 -16.44
N LEU A 521 31.90 -6.06 -17.43
CA LEU A 521 32.04 -7.46 -17.84
C LEU A 521 32.67 -8.32 -16.73
N LEU A 522 33.71 -7.82 -16.05
CA LEU A 522 34.30 -8.51 -14.90
C LEU A 522 33.30 -8.67 -13.76
N MET A 523 32.42 -7.69 -13.51
CA MET A 523 31.36 -7.80 -12.51
C MET A 523 30.37 -8.93 -12.86
N ILE A 524 30.10 -9.17 -14.14
CA ILE A 524 29.19 -10.25 -14.57
C ILE A 524 29.84 -11.63 -14.40
N PHE A 525 31.05 -11.81 -14.93
CA PHE A 525 31.70 -13.13 -14.98
C PHE A 525 32.49 -13.46 -13.71
N PHE A 526 33.02 -12.46 -13.02
CA PHE A 526 33.84 -12.57 -11.81
C PHE A 526 33.43 -11.52 -10.77
N PRO A 527 32.24 -11.65 -10.14
CA PRO A 527 31.61 -10.61 -9.33
C PRO A 527 32.51 -10.03 -8.25
N LEU A 528 33.31 -10.87 -7.57
CA LEU A 528 34.24 -10.44 -6.54
C LEU A 528 35.35 -9.54 -7.10
N ILE A 529 35.94 -9.93 -8.23
CA ILE A 529 37.02 -9.17 -8.89
C ILE A 529 36.45 -7.85 -9.41
N GLY A 530 35.30 -7.89 -10.08
CA GLY A 530 34.61 -6.69 -10.55
C GLY A 530 34.27 -5.72 -9.43
N ALA A 531 33.78 -6.23 -8.29
CA ALA A 531 33.41 -5.40 -7.14
C ALA A 531 34.60 -4.77 -6.43
N ILE A 532 35.74 -5.47 -6.31
CA ILE A 532 36.99 -4.90 -5.76
C ILE A 532 37.51 -3.78 -6.67
N LEU A 533 37.53 -4.00 -7.99
CA LEU A 533 37.98 -3.00 -8.96
C LEU A 533 37.06 -1.77 -8.97
N LEU A 534 35.75 -1.98 -8.87
CA LEU A 534 34.79 -0.89 -8.76
C LEU A 534 34.94 -0.13 -7.45
N TYR A 535 35.14 -0.81 -6.32
CA TYR A 535 35.33 -0.17 -5.01
C TYR A 535 36.55 0.76 -4.99
N ASN A 536 37.65 0.34 -5.63
CA ASN A 536 38.86 1.16 -5.76
C ASN A 536 38.64 2.43 -6.60
N LYS A 537 37.66 2.42 -7.50
CA LYS A 537 37.39 3.54 -8.42
C LYS A 537 36.26 4.45 -7.92
N GLU A 538 35.18 3.87 -7.40
CA GLU A 538 33.96 4.57 -6.96
C GLU A 538 33.49 4.02 -5.60
N PRO A 539 34.20 4.32 -4.50
CA PRO A 539 33.92 3.71 -3.20
C PRO A 539 32.55 4.11 -2.63
N GLU A 540 32.09 5.36 -2.87
CA GLU A 540 30.81 5.86 -2.37
C GLU A 540 29.62 5.09 -2.95
N GLU A 541 29.60 4.84 -4.27
CA GLU A 541 28.52 4.12 -4.94
C GLU A 541 28.56 2.60 -4.69
N THR A 542 29.75 2.08 -4.35
CA THR A 542 29.98 0.64 -4.19
C THR A 542 29.71 0.14 -2.78
N LYS A 543 29.83 0.99 -1.75
CA LYS A 543 29.70 0.62 -0.32
C LYS A 543 28.44 -0.22 -0.03
N PHE A 544 27.27 0.22 -0.49
CA PHE A 544 26.03 -0.52 -0.26
C PHE A 544 26.05 -1.89 -0.94
N GLY A 545 26.33 -1.91 -2.25
CA GLY A 545 26.28 -3.13 -3.05
C GLY A 545 27.29 -4.17 -2.62
N LEU A 546 28.52 -3.74 -2.31
CA LEU A 546 29.60 -4.63 -1.84
C LEU A 546 29.31 -5.18 -0.45
N THR A 547 28.79 -4.34 0.46
CA THR A 547 28.41 -4.80 1.81
C THR A 547 27.28 -5.82 1.74
N ALA A 548 26.26 -5.57 0.91
CA ALA A 548 25.16 -6.52 0.72
C ALA A 548 25.64 -7.82 0.05
N PHE A 549 26.52 -7.72 -0.94
CA PHE A 549 27.12 -8.85 -1.64
C PHE A 549 27.95 -9.75 -0.71
N LEU A 550 28.92 -9.18 0.00
CA LEU A 550 29.81 -9.94 0.88
C LEU A 550 29.10 -10.37 2.18
N GLY A 551 28.29 -9.49 2.75
CA GLY A 551 27.53 -9.79 3.96
C GLY A 551 26.48 -10.88 3.74
N GLY A 552 25.79 -10.84 2.60
CA GLY A 552 24.92 -11.93 2.15
C GLY A 552 25.69 -13.23 1.98
N ALA A 553 26.79 -13.24 1.21
CA ALA A 553 27.53 -14.47 0.91
C ALA A 553 28.13 -15.12 2.17
N LEU A 554 28.60 -14.30 3.12
CA LEU A 554 29.13 -14.79 4.40
C LEU A 554 28.03 -15.46 5.24
N LEU A 555 26.89 -14.78 5.40
CA LEU A 555 25.78 -15.30 6.22
C LEU A 555 25.07 -16.47 5.54
N GLU A 556 25.03 -16.49 4.21
CA GLU A 556 24.61 -17.64 3.41
C GLU A 556 25.48 -18.86 3.74
N GLY A 557 26.81 -18.71 3.71
CA GLY A 557 27.73 -19.80 4.07
C GLY A 557 27.54 -20.31 5.49
N ILE A 558 27.31 -19.41 6.45
CA ILE A 558 27.01 -19.78 7.85
C ILE A 558 25.68 -20.54 7.94
N ALA A 559 24.63 -20.03 7.30
CA ALA A 559 23.31 -20.65 7.30
C ALA A 559 23.32 -22.04 6.61
N PHE A 560 24.05 -22.19 5.51
CA PHE A 560 24.29 -23.49 4.87
C PHE A 560 25.08 -24.44 5.78
N GLY A 561 26.08 -23.94 6.51
CA GLY A 561 26.81 -24.74 7.50
C GLY A 561 25.90 -25.27 8.60
N VAL A 562 25.03 -24.41 9.15
CA VAL A 562 24.03 -24.81 10.15
C VAL A 562 23.05 -25.83 9.58
N PHE A 563 22.55 -25.61 8.36
CA PHE A 563 21.70 -26.58 7.66
C PHE A 563 22.39 -27.94 7.54
N PHE A 564 23.62 -27.98 7.05
CA PHE A 564 24.35 -29.23 6.81
C PHE A 564 24.62 -30.00 8.10
N VAL A 565 25.08 -29.32 9.16
CA VAL A 565 25.34 -29.95 10.47
C VAL A 565 24.05 -30.49 11.08
N THR A 566 22.97 -29.73 11.04
CA THR A 566 21.69 -30.14 11.63
C THR A 566 20.98 -31.22 10.82
N ALA A 567 21.07 -31.18 9.49
CA ALA A 567 20.58 -32.22 8.61
C ALA A 567 21.34 -33.55 8.80
N ILE A 568 22.68 -33.50 8.87
CA ILE A 568 23.49 -34.69 9.16
C ILE A 568 23.14 -35.26 10.52
N LYS A 569 23.04 -34.42 11.55
CA LYS A 569 22.64 -34.87 12.89
C LYS A 569 21.28 -35.57 12.86
N ALA A 570 20.28 -34.99 12.17
CA ALA A 570 18.96 -35.59 12.04
C ALA A 570 19.01 -36.96 11.33
N VAL A 571 19.84 -37.10 10.30
CA VAL A 571 20.05 -38.39 9.61
C VAL A 571 20.74 -39.41 10.53
N VAL A 572 21.77 -38.99 11.26
CA VAL A 572 22.51 -39.86 12.20
C VAL A 572 21.60 -40.32 13.34
N ASP A 573 20.80 -39.43 13.91
CA ASP A 573 19.86 -39.75 14.99
C ASP A 573 18.70 -40.66 14.51
N ALA A 574 18.42 -40.68 13.20
CA ALA A 574 17.42 -41.55 12.59
C ALA A 574 17.95 -42.95 12.22
N LEU A 575 19.28 -43.19 12.29
CA LEU A 575 19.85 -44.51 12.07
C LEU A 575 19.61 -45.40 13.30
N PRO A 576 19.21 -46.67 13.13
CA PRO A 576 19.06 -47.58 14.25
C PRO A 576 20.40 -47.79 14.97
N PRO A 577 20.41 -48.00 16.30
CA PRO A 577 21.64 -48.27 17.03
C PRO A 577 22.31 -49.54 16.46
N PRO A 578 23.65 -49.56 16.38
CA PRO A 578 24.37 -50.71 15.84
C PRO A 578 24.04 -51.96 16.65
N ASP A 579 23.65 -53.04 15.95
CA ASP A 579 23.35 -54.33 16.56
C ASP A 579 24.62 -54.88 17.24
N PRO A 580 24.62 -55.10 18.56
CA PRO A 580 25.79 -55.59 19.29
C PRO A 580 26.24 -57.00 18.84
N ALA A 581 25.42 -57.73 18.07
CA ALA A 581 25.77 -59.02 17.50
C ALA A 581 26.59 -58.92 16.19
N ALA A 582 26.61 -57.77 15.53
CA ALA A 582 27.40 -57.55 14.32
C ALA A 582 28.82 -57.10 14.71
N GLY A 583 29.72 -58.08 14.80
CA GLY A 583 31.13 -57.88 15.18
C GLY A 583 31.79 -56.69 14.47
N ALA A 584 32.46 -55.87 15.27
CA ALA A 584 33.29 -54.71 14.96
C ALA A 584 33.62 -54.47 13.46
N ALA A 585 32.75 -53.74 12.77
CA ALA A 585 33.15 -52.95 11.60
C ALA A 585 32.48 -51.56 11.59
N PRO A 586 32.67 -50.69 12.62
CA PRO A 586 31.91 -49.45 12.73
C PRO A 586 32.48 -48.27 11.92
N ALA A 587 33.62 -48.42 11.25
CA ALA A 587 34.35 -47.27 10.68
C ALA A 587 34.17 -47.06 9.16
N LEU A 588 33.72 -48.07 8.40
CA LEU A 588 33.65 -47.98 6.94
C LEU A 588 32.28 -47.54 6.39
N TRP A 589 31.21 -47.57 7.20
CA TRP A 589 29.87 -47.14 6.77
C TRP A 589 29.68 -45.61 6.78
N LEU A 590 30.49 -44.86 7.54
CA LEU A 590 30.43 -43.40 7.60
C LEU A 590 31.04 -42.70 6.36
N MET A 591 31.80 -43.43 5.52
CA MET A 591 32.45 -42.86 4.34
C MET A 591 31.69 -43.07 3.03
N ASN A 592 30.49 -43.67 3.05
CA ASN A 592 29.69 -43.79 1.83
C ASN A 592 28.83 -42.53 1.59
N LEU A 593 29.50 -41.37 1.46
CA LEU A 593 28.95 -40.08 1.05
C LEU A 593 28.33 -40.10 -0.36
N SER A 594 28.46 -41.20 -1.10
CA SER A 594 27.82 -41.39 -2.42
C SER A 594 26.29 -41.52 -2.34
N SER A 595 25.74 -41.97 -1.21
CA SER A 595 24.29 -42.09 -1.02
C SER A 595 23.61 -40.75 -0.74
N LEU A 596 24.35 -39.73 -0.30
CA LEU A 596 23.84 -38.35 -0.14
C LEU A 596 23.60 -37.66 -1.50
N GLY A 597 24.36 -38.05 -2.54
CA GLY A 597 24.12 -37.59 -3.92
C GLY A 597 22.79 -38.09 -4.51
N HIS A 598 22.24 -39.18 -4.00
CA HIS A 598 20.91 -39.67 -4.40
C HIS A 598 19.75 -38.93 -3.70
N TRP A 599 20.01 -38.25 -2.57
CA TRP A 599 18.99 -37.50 -1.82
C TRP A 599 18.94 -36.01 -2.19
N PHE A 600 20.08 -35.43 -2.56
CA PHE A 600 20.16 -34.11 -3.18
C PHE A 600 20.42 -34.29 -4.67
N GLY A 601 19.35 -34.48 -5.46
CA GLY A 601 19.46 -34.67 -6.90
C GLY A 601 20.25 -33.55 -7.59
N CYS A 602 21.53 -33.82 -7.86
CA CYS A 602 22.41 -33.18 -8.82
C CYS A 602 23.06 -34.28 -9.65
#